data_AF-A0A950KK68-F1
#
_entry.id   AF-A0A950KK68-F1
#
_cell.length_a   1.000
_cell.length_b   1.000
_cell.length_c   1.000
_cell.angle_alpha   90.00
_cell.angle_beta   90.00
_cell.angle_gamma   90.00
#
_symmetry.space_group_name_H-M   'P 1'
#
loop_
_entity.id
_entity.type
_entity.pdbx_description
1 polymer ?
#
loop_
_entity_poly.entity_id
_entity_poly.type
_entity_poly.pdbx_seq_one_letter_code
_entity_poly.pdbx_strand_id
1 'polypeptide(L)'
;MVRPFLVLSFLLCVFGFTPWPVTIGTARDFWAARDARYVDRTAILTERGLRHIQERHWPDSDAPGAGKFADGITVRDLRDLIDEAVAKGRVRVNSHGRPGVVFEYDFGRPIGVNIQGEPASRLRVVVAPDHTVITAFPF
;
A
#
# COMPACT_ATOMS: atom_id res chain seq x y z
N MET A 1 -59.49 3.15 -42.20
CA MET A 1 -58.23 2.76 -42.86
C MET A 1 -57.19 3.85 -42.59
N VAL A 2 -56.46 3.79 -41.46
CA VAL A 2 -55.17 4.47 -41.21
C VAL A 2 -54.43 3.67 -40.13
N ARG A 3 -53.10 3.54 -40.27
CA ARG A 3 -52.18 2.62 -39.57
C ARG A 3 -51.78 3.08 -38.15
N PRO A 4 -51.30 2.16 -37.28
CA PRO A 4 -50.92 2.46 -35.89
C PRO A 4 -49.44 2.90 -35.75
N PHE A 5 -49.15 3.70 -34.72
CA PHE A 5 -47.79 3.92 -34.21
C PHE A 5 -47.63 3.25 -32.85
N LEU A 6 -46.66 2.35 -32.77
CA LEU A 6 -46.11 1.78 -31.53
C LEU A 6 -45.31 2.86 -30.78
N VAL A 7 -45.46 2.90 -29.46
CA VAL A 7 -44.45 3.48 -28.56
C VAL A 7 -43.98 2.37 -27.62
N LEU A 8 -42.68 2.09 -27.72
CA LEU A 8 -41.92 1.13 -26.95
C LEU A 8 -41.51 1.80 -25.62
N SER A 9 -42.00 1.32 -24.47
CA SER A 9 -41.49 1.76 -23.16
C SER A 9 -40.60 0.69 -22.56
N PHE A 10 -39.38 1.13 -22.26
CA PHE A 10 -38.26 0.36 -21.74
C PHE A 10 -38.53 -0.17 -20.32
N LEU A 11 -38.12 -1.42 -20.14
CA LEU A 11 -37.95 -2.15 -18.90
C LEU A 11 -36.79 -1.50 -18.09
N LEU A 12 -37.04 -1.03 -16.87
CA LEU A 12 -35.97 -0.70 -15.92
C LEU A 12 -35.97 -1.73 -14.79
N CYS A 13 -35.00 -2.63 -14.85
CA CYS A 13 -34.70 -3.61 -13.82
C CYS A 13 -33.96 -2.90 -12.67
N VAL A 14 -34.58 -2.74 -11.50
CA VAL A 14 -33.93 -2.19 -10.31
C VAL A 14 -33.32 -3.35 -9.54
N PHE A 15 -32.03 -3.59 -9.73
CA PHE A 15 -31.25 -4.47 -8.87
C PHE A 15 -30.98 -3.78 -7.53
N GLY A 16 -31.43 -4.39 -6.45
CA GLY A 16 -31.23 -3.93 -5.08
C GLY A 16 -29.76 -3.92 -4.69
N PHE A 17 -29.24 -2.74 -4.39
CA PHE A 17 -27.99 -2.54 -3.68
C PHE A 17 -28.38 -2.20 -2.23
N THR A 18 -28.24 -3.15 -1.32
CA THR A 18 -28.43 -2.89 0.12
C THR A 18 -27.22 -2.10 0.64
N PRO A 19 -27.37 -0.87 1.15
CA PRO A 19 -26.25 -0.15 1.74
C PRO A 19 -25.93 -0.77 3.11
N TRP A 20 -24.72 -1.29 3.24
CA TRP A 20 -24.14 -1.56 4.55
C TRP A 20 -24.02 -0.23 5.32
N PRO A 21 -24.30 -0.20 6.64
CA PRO A 21 -24.14 1.01 7.42
C PRO A 21 -22.64 1.30 7.58
N VAL A 22 -22.12 2.23 6.79
CA VAL A 22 -20.83 2.86 7.07
C VAL A 22 -21.09 3.87 8.18
N THR A 23 -20.65 3.53 9.39
CA THR A 23 -20.52 4.49 10.50
C THR A 23 -19.74 5.69 9.98
N ILE A 24 -20.27 6.90 10.17
CA ILE A 24 -19.74 8.15 9.62
C ILE A 24 -18.37 8.42 10.24
N GLY A 25 -17.33 7.87 9.63
CA GLY A 25 -15.97 8.41 9.67
C GLY A 25 -16.02 9.80 9.06
N THR A 26 -15.28 10.73 9.67
CA THR A 26 -15.23 12.13 9.27
C THR A 26 -14.89 12.27 7.77
N ALA A 27 -15.18 13.43 7.17
CA ALA A 27 -14.81 13.68 5.76
C ALA A 27 -13.33 13.40 5.44
N ARG A 28 -12.43 13.42 6.44
CA ARG A 28 -11.02 13.00 6.32
C ARG A 28 -10.84 11.51 6.03
N ASP A 29 -11.67 10.66 6.60
CA ASP A 29 -11.63 9.20 6.40
C ASP A 29 -12.11 8.82 5.00
N PHE A 30 -13.05 9.61 4.46
CA PHE A 30 -13.55 9.46 3.09
C PHE A 30 -12.50 9.89 2.04
N TRP A 31 -11.70 10.93 2.32
CA TRP A 31 -10.55 11.30 1.47
C TRP A 31 -9.42 10.26 1.57
N ALA A 32 -9.06 9.80 2.78
CA ALA A 32 -8.02 8.78 2.94
C ALA A 32 -8.37 7.44 2.23
N ALA A 33 -9.63 7.01 2.28
CA ALA A 33 -10.08 5.79 1.59
C ALA A 33 -10.25 5.96 0.08
N ARG A 34 -10.55 7.18 -0.39
CA ARG A 34 -10.65 7.52 -1.82
C ARG A 34 -9.27 7.73 -2.44
N ASP A 35 -8.35 8.34 -1.70
CA ASP A 35 -6.93 8.48 -2.05
C ASP A 35 -6.26 7.12 -2.07
N ALA A 36 -6.55 6.20 -1.13
CA ALA A 36 -6.03 4.83 -1.16
C ALA A 36 -6.41 4.02 -2.44
N ARG A 37 -7.45 4.42 -3.17
CA ARG A 37 -7.84 3.84 -4.47
C ARG A 37 -7.30 4.61 -5.68
N TYR A 38 -6.83 5.85 -5.48
CA TYR A 38 -6.25 6.73 -6.49
C TYR A 38 -4.82 7.16 -6.13
N VAL A 39 -4.12 6.38 -5.30
CA VAL A 39 -2.67 6.50 -5.20
C VAL A 39 -2.17 5.99 -6.53
N ASP A 40 -1.59 6.90 -7.32
CA ASP A 40 -0.64 6.48 -8.32
C ASP A 40 0.30 5.48 -7.62
N ARG A 41 0.31 4.22 -8.07
CA ARG A 41 1.04 3.12 -7.41
C ARG A 41 2.54 3.24 -7.72
N THR A 42 3.03 4.46 -7.75
CA THR A 42 4.41 4.84 -7.94
C THR A 42 4.94 5.31 -6.58
N ALA A 43 6.06 4.74 -6.18
CA ALA A 43 6.76 5.15 -4.97
C ALA A 43 8.12 5.72 -5.36
N ILE A 44 8.41 6.92 -4.89
CA ILE A 44 9.66 7.61 -5.21
C ILE A 44 10.66 7.32 -4.09
N LEU A 45 11.59 6.41 -4.35
CA LEU A 45 12.72 6.16 -3.44
C LEU A 45 13.75 7.29 -3.58
N THR A 46 13.64 8.27 -2.69
CA THR A 46 14.59 9.39 -2.55
C THR A 46 15.88 8.95 -1.85
N GLU A 47 16.95 9.74 -1.98
CA GLU A 47 18.20 9.52 -1.25
C GLU A 47 17.98 9.50 0.27
N ARG A 48 17.14 10.40 0.79
CA ARG A 48 16.79 10.44 2.22
C ARG A 48 16.11 9.16 2.68
N GLY A 49 15.13 8.66 1.91
CA GLY A 49 14.42 7.41 2.21
C GLY A 49 15.35 6.21 2.14
N LEU A 50 16.20 6.14 1.09
CA LEU A 50 17.20 5.10 0.95
C LEU A 50 18.18 5.09 2.12
N ARG A 51 18.74 6.24 2.49
CA ARG A 51 19.66 6.35 3.63
C ARG A 51 19.00 5.91 4.92
N HIS A 52 17.76 6.32 5.18
CA HIS A 52 17.02 5.86 6.36
C HIS A 52 16.86 4.34 6.38
N ILE A 53 16.52 3.73 5.24
CA ILE A 53 16.39 2.27 5.11
C ILE A 53 17.74 1.60 5.34
N GLN A 54 18.83 2.15 4.80
CA GLN A 54 20.17 1.61 5.02
C GLN A 54 20.56 1.67 6.51
N GLU A 55 20.42 2.83 7.12
CA GLU A 55 20.78 3.07 8.52
C GLU A 55 19.96 2.24 9.52
N ARG A 56 18.73 1.81 9.18
CA ARG A 56 17.80 1.18 10.13
C ARG A 56 17.39 -0.25 9.78
N HIS A 57 17.56 -0.67 8.54
CA HIS A 57 16.99 -1.90 8.04
C HIS A 57 17.93 -2.71 7.13
N TRP A 58 19.02 -2.13 6.61
CA TRP A 58 20.02 -2.89 5.84
C TRP A 58 20.57 -4.05 6.67
N PRO A 59 21.01 -5.15 6.04
CA PRO A 59 21.50 -6.33 6.77
C PRO A 59 22.67 -6.02 7.71
N ASP A 60 23.56 -5.11 7.32
CA ASP A 60 24.77 -4.73 8.05
C ASP A 60 24.60 -3.50 8.96
N SER A 61 23.35 -3.07 9.22
CA SER A 61 23.11 -1.89 10.03
C SER A 61 23.60 -2.08 11.47
N ASP A 62 24.50 -1.19 11.91
CA ASP A 62 25.06 -1.16 13.27
C ASP A 62 24.05 -0.69 14.34
N ALA A 63 22.87 -0.23 13.93
CA ALA A 63 21.95 0.37 14.87
C ALA A 63 21.24 -0.70 15.73
N PRO A 64 21.04 -0.49 17.03
CA PRO A 64 20.40 -1.49 17.89
C PRO A 64 19.02 -1.92 17.38
N GLY A 65 18.82 -3.23 17.19
CA GLY A 65 17.58 -3.81 16.69
C GLY A 65 17.26 -3.51 15.22
N ALA A 66 18.26 -3.06 14.44
CA ALA A 66 18.20 -2.94 12.99
C ALA A 66 18.60 -4.27 12.31
N GLY A 67 19.00 -4.26 11.03
CA GLY A 67 19.47 -5.49 10.39
C GLY A 67 18.33 -6.40 9.93
N LYS A 68 17.40 -5.89 9.11
CA LYS A 68 16.18 -6.66 8.79
C LYS A 68 16.16 -7.28 7.41
N PHE A 69 16.76 -6.65 6.41
CA PHE A 69 16.85 -7.25 5.08
C PHE A 69 17.79 -8.45 5.07
N ALA A 70 17.59 -9.34 4.11
CA ALA A 70 18.50 -10.46 3.88
C ALA A 70 19.86 -9.99 3.31
N ASP A 71 20.93 -10.70 3.67
CA ASP A 71 22.27 -10.44 3.16
C ASP A 71 22.32 -10.42 1.63
N GLY A 72 23.15 -9.53 1.08
CA GLY A 72 23.35 -9.39 -0.36
C GLY A 72 22.26 -8.61 -1.10
N ILE A 73 21.25 -8.08 -0.39
CA ILE A 73 20.27 -7.17 -1.00
C ILE A 73 20.98 -5.96 -1.64
N THR A 74 20.56 -5.61 -2.85
CA THR A 74 21.04 -4.41 -3.54
C THR A 74 20.00 -3.28 -3.51
N VAL A 75 20.42 -2.06 -3.82
CA VAL A 75 19.47 -0.93 -3.99
C VAL A 75 18.44 -1.20 -5.09
N ARG A 76 18.83 -1.98 -6.11
CA ARG A 76 17.91 -2.40 -7.17
C ARG A 76 16.86 -3.37 -6.63
N ASP A 77 17.28 -4.39 -5.88
CA ASP A 77 16.34 -5.34 -5.25
C ASP A 77 15.38 -4.63 -4.31
N LEU A 78 15.87 -3.66 -3.52
CA LEU A 78 15.00 -2.83 -2.67
C LEU A 78 13.93 -2.09 -3.48
N ARG A 79 14.30 -1.49 -4.62
CA ARG A 79 13.34 -0.81 -5.51
C ARG A 79 12.31 -1.78 -6.04
N ASP A 80 12.74 -2.93 -6.56
CA ASP A 80 11.85 -3.96 -7.11
C ASP A 80 10.86 -4.48 -6.04
N LEU A 81 11.33 -4.68 -4.80
CA LEU A 81 10.49 -5.06 -3.66
C LEU A 81 9.48 -3.95 -3.29
N ILE A 82 9.90 -2.68 -3.25
CA ILE A 82 9.01 -1.56 -2.96
C ILE A 82 7.93 -1.44 -4.05
N ASP A 83 8.33 -1.49 -5.32
CA ASP A 83 7.43 -1.35 -6.45
C ASP A 83 6.39 -2.47 -6.46
N GLU A 84 6.81 -3.71 -6.20
CA GLU A 84 5.87 -4.83 -6.11
C GLU A 84 4.91 -4.67 -4.92
N ALA A 85 5.42 -4.25 -3.75
CA ALA A 85 4.58 -4.05 -2.56
C ALA A 85 3.57 -2.91 -2.74
N VAL A 86 3.94 -1.82 -3.40
CA VAL A 86 3.04 -0.70 -3.70
C VAL A 86 2.05 -1.09 -4.80
N ALA A 87 2.48 -1.88 -5.78
CA ALA A 87 1.64 -2.36 -6.87
C ALA A 87 0.60 -3.40 -6.44
N LYS A 88 0.92 -4.30 -5.50
CA LYS A 88 0.09 -5.48 -5.17
C LYS A 88 -0.32 -5.58 -3.71
N GLY A 89 0.28 -4.78 -2.83
CA GLY A 89 0.09 -4.87 -1.39
C GLY A 89 -1.28 -4.45 -0.91
N ARG A 90 -1.62 -4.89 0.30
CA ARG A 90 -2.77 -4.40 1.05
C ARG A 90 -2.47 -2.98 1.53
N VAL A 91 -3.40 -2.08 1.25
CA VAL A 91 -3.28 -0.65 1.59
C VAL A 91 -4.01 -0.35 2.89
N ARG A 92 -3.37 0.39 3.78
CA ARG A 92 -4.03 0.94 4.99
C ARG A 92 -3.48 2.31 5.34
N VAL A 93 -4.27 3.08 6.07
CA VAL A 93 -3.82 4.34 6.67
C VAL A 93 -2.69 4.09 7.66
N ASN A 94 -1.76 5.02 7.73
CA ASN A 94 -0.69 4.97 8.72
C ASN A 94 -1.27 5.16 10.14
N SER A 95 -0.62 4.55 11.11
CA SER A 95 -1.12 4.48 12.49
C SER A 95 -0.83 5.78 13.26
N HIS A 96 -1.58 6.03 14.33
CA HIS A 96 -1.37 7.17 15.24
C HIS A 96 -1.50 8.56 14.58
N GLY A 97 -2.35 8.68 13.56
CA GLY A 97 -2.57 9.95 12.86
C GLY A 97 -1.35 10.47 12.10
N ARG A 98 -0.32 9.63 11.92
CA ARG A 98 0.85 9.98 11.11
C ARG A 98 0.43 10.08 9.65
N PRO A 99 0.94 11.07 8.90
CA PRO A 99 0.66 11.15 7.47
C PRO A 99 1.24 9.94 6.73
N GLY A 100 0.67 9.68 5.55
CA GLY A 100 1.12 8.63 4.65
C GLY A 100 0.26 7.38 4.65
N VAL A 101 0.60 6.49 3.74
CA VAL A 101 -0.10 5.24 3.45
C VAL A 101 0.87 4.09 3.65
N VAL A 102 0.36 3.00 4.23
CA VAL A 102 1.12 1.79 4.45
C VAL A 102 0.69 0.74 3.42
N PHE A 103 1.68 0.19 2.72
CA PHE A 103 1.53 -0.94 1.82
C PHE A 103 2.19 -2.16 2.46
N GLU A 104 1.47 -3.27 2.51
CA GLU A 104 1.99 -4.54 3.04
C GLU A 104 1.78 -5.65 2.02
N TYR A 105 2.87 -6.33 1.67
CA TYR A 105 2.84 -7.43 0.68
C TYR A 105 3.67 -8.61 1.16
N ASP A 106 3.22 -9.82 0.81
CA ASP A 106 3.91 -11.08 1.11
C ASP A 106 4.50 -11.64 -0.17
N PHE A 107 5.82 -11.82 -0.18
CA PHE A 107 6.55 -12.32 -1.35
C PHE A 107 6.56 -13.85 -1.45
N GLY A 108 6.04 -14.55 -0.43
CA GLY A 108 6.03 -16.02 -0.37
C GLY A 108 7.42 -16.65 -0.28
N ARG A 109 8.47 -15.85 -0.12
CA ARG A 109 9.87 -16.26 0.08
C ARG A 109 10.52 -15.36 1.12
N PRO A 110 11.52 -15.85 1.88
CA PRO A 110 12.26 -15.00 2.82
C PRO A 110 12.94 -13.84 2.08
N ILE A 111 12.77 -12.63 2.62
CA ILE A 111 13.41 -11.38 2.16
C ILE A 111 14.23 -10.72 3.28
N GLY A 112 14.31 -11.36 4.45
CA GLY A 112 14.94 -10.84 5.64
C GLY A 112 14.44 -11.52 6.91
N VAL A 113 14.45 -10.78 8.02
CA VAL A 113 14.01 -11.23 9.34
C VAL A 113 13.03 -10.26 9.99
N ASN A 114 12.16 -10.79 10.86
CA ASN A 114 11.21 -10.00 11.64
C ASN A 114 11.86 -9.45 12.93
N ILE A 115 11.07 -8.85 13.83
CA ILE A 115 11.60 -8.32 15.11
C ILE A 115 12.04 -9.41 16.09
N GLN A 116 11.61 -10.66 15.88
CA GLN A 116 12.00 -11.83 16.65
C GLN A 116 13.24 -12.53 16.07
N GLY A 117 13.75 -12.07 14.92
CA GLY A 117 14.87 -12.72 14.22
C GLY A 117 14.45 -13.93 13.37
N GLU A 118 13.16 -14.16 13.19
CA GLU A 118 12.65 -15.25 12.36
C GLU A 118 12.59 -14.83 10.89
N PRO A 119 12.68 -15.75 9.92
CA PRO A 119 12.55 -15.42 8.50
C PRO A 119 11.26 -14.66 8.19
N ALA A 120 11.38 -13.49 7.58
CA ALA A 120 10.27 -12.66 7.15
C ALA A 120 10.11 -12.72 5.63
N SER A 121 8.90 -13.02 5.17
CA SER A 121 8.51 -12.97 3.75
C SER A 121 7.72 -11.71 3.39
N ARG A 122 7.33 -10.93 4.40
CA ARG A 122 6.44 -9.78 4.25
C ARG A 122 7.22 -8.48 4.30
N LEU A 123 6.90 -7.57 3.41
CA LEU A 123 7.44 -6.21 3.39
C LEU A 123 6.36 -5.21 3.78
N ARG A 124 6.74 -4.27 4.64
CA ARG A 124 5.95 -3.06 4.91
C ARG A 124 6.66 -1.86 4.29
N VAL A 125 5.93 -1.09 3.50
CA VAL A 125 6.39 0.18 2.92
C VAL A 125 5.49 1.29 3.43
N VAL A 126 6.10 2.40 3.88
CA VAL A 126 5.37 3.60 4.27
C VAL A 126 5.69 4.71 3.27
N VAL A 127 4.65 5.19 2.60
CA VAL A 127 4.75 6.21 1.55
C VAL A 127 4.09 7.49 2.04
N ALA A 128 4.78 8.62 1.90
CA ALA A 128 4.28 9.94 2.24
C ALA A 128 3.20 10.42 1.25
N PRO A 129 2.40 11.46 1.60
CA PRO A 129 1.42 12.03 0.68
C PRO A 129 2.00 12.58 -0.63
N ASP A 130 3.29 12.91 -0.67
CA ASP A 130 4.02 13.35 -1.87
C ASP A 130 4.62 12.18 -2.68
N HIS A 131 4.18 10.96 -2.38
CA HIS A 131 4.60 9.69 -3.00
C HIS A 131 6.04 9.28 -2.70
N THR A 132 6.74 9.98 -1.81
CA THR A 132 8.09 9.58 -1.41
C THR A 132 8.08 8.44 -0.41
N VAL A 133 9.02 7.50 -0.54
CA VAL A 133 9.20 6.42 0.44
C VAL A 133 9.81 7.00 1.71
N ILE A 134 9.09 6.85 2.82
CA ILE A 134 9.60 7.20 4.16
C ILE A 134 10.47 6.06 4.69
N THR A 135 9.98 4.82 4.60
CA THR A 135 10.70 3.62 5.04
C THR A 135 10.14 2.36 4.40
N ALA A 136 10.96 1.31 4.33
CA ALA A 136 10.59 -0.05 3.94
C ALA A 136 11.37 -1.06 4.79
N PHE A 137 10.70 -2.09 5.29
CA PHE A 137 11.36 -3.13 6.10
C PHE A 137 10.60 -4.47 6.12
N PRO A 138 11.32 -5.60 6.22
CA PRO A 138 10.72 -6.91 6.51
C PRO A 138 10.10 -6.97 7.92
N PHE A 139 8.96 -7.65 8.05
CA PHE A 139 8.23 -7.76 9.32
C PHE A 139 7.50 -9.09 9.51
#